data_AF-A0A1H3XEZ1-F1
#
_entry.id   AF-A0A1H3XEZ1-F1
#
_cell.length_a   1.000
_cell.length_b   1.000
_cell.length_c   1.000
_cell.angle_alpha   90.00
_cell.angle_beta   90.00
_cell.angle_gamma   90.00
#
_symmetry.space_group_name_H-M   'P 1'
#
loop_
_entity.id
_entity.type
_entity.pdbx_description
1 polymer ?
#
loop_
_entity_poly.entity_id
_entity_poly.type
_entity_poly.pdbx_seq_one_letter_code
_entity_poly.pdbx_strand_id
1 'polypeptide(L)'
;MPLHRLAERSAPLSVPLFVFALAATALLVVPAVAAGPLSLAEAYLIAVALSILAVANGAPYAVVVAVGTLPLVWLDSAGYASPEAAVGDTSRTGVAVHHVAVGFGYGLASACVGSVLVGAELAGLPLPSGFVVPSGAAVGGLLIGGAFVSLQSWRYRTLGTALDWRTAGTTVGLGVLLALSPAVTYWQFGGRLGGL
;
A
#
# COMPACT_ATOMS: atom_id res chain seq x y z
N MET A 1 -20.90 -11.22 -21.89
CA MET A 1 -19.78 -10.91 -22.81
C MET A 1 -19.16 -9.51 -22.63
N PRO A 2 -19.89 -8.37 -22.49
CA PRO A 2 -19.25 -7.05 -22.40
C PRO A 2 -18.48 -6.83 -21.08
N LEU A 3 -19.00 -7.33 -19.96
CA LEU A 3 -18.36 -7.21 -18.63
C LEU A 3 -17.03 -7.96 -18.54
N HIS A 4 -16.91 -9.11 -19.22
CA HIS A 4 -15.67 -9.89 -19.23
C HIS A 4 -14.54 -9.15 -19.97
N ARG A 5 -14.82 -8.56 -21.14
CA ARG A 5 -13.85 -7.74 -21.87
C ARG A 5 -13.45 -6.49 -21.09
N LEU A 6 -14.39 -5.88 -20.35
CA LEU A 6 -14.08 -4.73 -19.51
C LEU A 6 -13.18 -5.13 -18.33
N ALA A 7 -13.45 -6.28 -17.71
CA ALA A 7 -12.61 -6.85 -16.65
C ALA A 7 -11.18 -7.10 -17.13
N GLU A 8 -11.00 -7.77 -18.27
CA GLU A 8 -9.68 -8.01 -18.88
C GLU A 8 -8.93 -6.70 -19.19
N ARG A 9 -9.61 -5.69 -19.73
CA ARG A 9 -9.00 -4.37 -20.01
C ARG A 9 -8.59 -3.62 -18.75
N SER A 10 -9.35 -3.77 -17.67
CA SER A 10 -9.11 -3.07 -16.40
C SER A 10 -8.10 -3.77 -15.49
N ALA A 11 -7.92 -5.09 -15.65
CA ALA A 11 -7.07 -5.91 -14.80
C ALA A 11 -5.62 -5.39 -14.66
N PRO A 12 -4.93 -4.97 -15.73
CA PRO A 12 -3.54 -4.52 -15.64
C PRO A 12 -3.34 -3.27 -14.76
N LEU A 13 -4.33 -2.37 -14.72
CA LEU A 13 -4.26 -1.09 -14.00
C LEU A 13 -4.99 -1.11 -12.66
N SER A 14 -5.71 -2.19 -12.34
CA SER A 14 -6.60 -2.27 -11.18
C SER A 14 -5.91 -2.01 -9.85
N VAL A 15 -4.75 -2.63 -9.60
CA VAL A 15 -4.01 -2.48 -8.34
C VAL A 15 -3.48 -1.04 -8.16
N PRO A 16 -2.69 -0.48 -9.11
CA PRO A 16 -2.22 0.89 -8.95
C PRO A 16 -3.36 1.90 -8.79
N LEU A 17 -4.38 1.83 -9.65
CA LEU A 17 -5.51 2.76 -9.59
C LEU A 17 -6.22 2.69 -8.25
N PHE A 18 -6.48 1.48 -7.72
CA PHE A 18 -7.16 1.33 -6.46
C PHE A 18 -6.31 1.80 -5.27
N VAL A 19 -5.02 1.43 -5.22
CA VAL A 19 -4.12 1.82 -4.13
C VAL A 19 -3.98 3.35 -4.07
N PHE A 20 -3.77 4.01 -5.20
CA PHE A 20 -3.66 5.47 -5.23
C PHE A 20 -5.01 6.16 -5.02
N ALA A 21 -6.11 5.61 -5.51
CA ALA A 21 -7.45 6.11 -5.21
C ALA A 21 -7.77 6.00 -3.72
N LEU A 22 -7.38 4.91 -3.07
CA LEU A 22 -7.54 4.72 -1.63
C LEU A 22 -6.70 5.72 -0.84
N ALA A 23 -5.45 5.96 -1.24
CA ALA A 23 -4.60 6.99 -0.64
C ALA A 23 -5.18 8.40 -0.82
N ALA A 24 -5.63 8.76 -2.01
CA ALA A 24 -6.29 10.03 -2.28
C ALA A 24 -7.58 10.18 -1.47
N THR A 25 -8.39 9.12 -1.39
CA THR A 25 -9.63 9.10 -0.59
C THR A 25 -9.32 9.28 0.89
N ALA A 26 -8.29 8.60 1.41
CA ALA A 26 -7.86 8.78 2.79
C ALA A 26 -7.48 10.24 3.05
N LEU A 27 -6.62 10.83 2.22
CA LEU A 27 -6.19 12.22 2.34
C LEU A 27 -7.34 13.22 2.26
N LEU A 28 -8.31 12.99 1.38
CA LEU A 28 -9.41 13.92 1.15
C LEU A 28 -10.54 13.76 2.15
N VAL A 29 -10.85 12.55 2.60
CA VAL A 29 -12.07 12.26 3.37
C VAL A 29 -11.78 12.11 4.86
N VAL A 30 -10.69 11.42 5.22
CA VAL A 30 -10.42 11.10 6.64
C VAL A 30 -10.27 12.36 7.49
N PRO A 31 -9.51 13.40 7.09
CA PRO A 31 -9.38 14.60 7.93
C PRO A 31 -10.71 15.32 8.16
N ALA A 32 -11.58 15.36 7.14
CA ALA A 32 -12.90 15.98 7.26
C ALA A 32 -13.82 15.21 8.21
N VAL A 33 -13.78 13.87 8.16
CA VAL A 33 -14.61 13.01 9.01
C VAL A 33 -14.07 12.94 10.45
N ALA A 34 -12.75 13.00 10.60
CA ALA A 34 -12.07 12.88 11.89
C ALA A 34 -11.75 14.22 12.55
N ALA A 35 -12.20 15.35 12.00
CA ALA A 35 -11.86 16.68 12.51
C ALA A 35 -12.21 16.87 14.00
N GLY A 36 -13.29 16.23 14.48
CA GLY A 36 -13.66 16.25 15.88
C GLY A 36 -13.79 17.69 16.40
N PRO A 37 -13.03 18.11 17.44
CA PRO A 37 -13.05 19.48 17.95
C PRO A 37 -12.17 20.45 17.14
N LEU A 38 -11.33 19.96 16.23
CA LEU A 38 -10.46 20.78 15.39
C LEU A 38 -11.26 21.48 14.29
N SER A 39 -10.78 22.62 13.83
CA SER A 39 -11.27 23.18 12.57
C SER A 39 -10.89 22.29 11.39
N LEU A 40 -11.68 22.35 10.31
CA LEU A 40 -11.40 21.61 9.08
C LEU A 40 -9.99 21.91 8.55
N ALA A 41 -9.58 23.18 8.60
CA ALA A 41 -8.25 23.61 8.15
C ALA A 41 -7.12 22.97 8.97
N GLU A 42 -7.25 22.93 10.29
CA GLU A 42 -6.27 22.29 11.18
C GLU A 42 -6.16 20.78 10.91
N ALA A 43 -7.30 20.09 10.74
CA ALA A 43 -7.32 18.67 10.45
C ALA A 43 -6.57 18.34 9.13
N TYR A 44 -6.80 19.12 8.07
CA TYR A 44 -6.07 18.94 6.82
C TYR A 44 -4.59 19.31 6.93
N LEU A 45 -4.24 20.37 7.66
CA LEU A 45 -2.83 20.72 7.89
C LEU A 45 -2.08 19.60 8.62
N ILE A 46 -2.69 19.00 9.65
CA ILE A 46 -2.12 17.84 10.36
C ILE A 46 -1.97 16.65 9.41
N ALA A 47 -3.01 16.32 8.63
CA ALA A 47 -2.96 15.22 7.69
C ALA A 47 -1.86 15.38 6.62
N VAL A 48 -1.70 16.60 6.08
CA VAL A 48 -0.63 16.94 5.13
C VAL A 48 0.73 16.84 5.81
N ALA A 49 0.90 17.40 7.01
CA ALA A 49 2.16 17.33 7.75
C ALA A 49 2.58 15.88 8.05
N LEU A 50 1.64 15.05 8.52
CA LEU A 50 1.87 13.63 8.77
C LEU A 50 2.17 12.86 7.48
N SER A 51 1.58 13.25 6.34
CA SER A 51 1.88 12.63 5.05
C SER A 51 3.27 12.98 4.53
N ILE A 52 3.70 14.24 4.69
CA ILE A 52 5.08 14.65 4.37
C ILE A 52 6.07 13.85 5.22
N LEU A 53 5.80 13.74 6.52
CA LEU A 53 6.61 12.96 7.43
C LEU A 53 6.60 11.47 7.07
N ALA A 54 5.44 10.96 6.63
CA ALA A 54 5.30 9.58 6.17
C ALA A 54 6.14 9.29 4.93
N VAL A 55 6.15 10.19 3.95
CA VAL A 55 6.97 10.04 2.76
C VAL A 55 8.45 10.08 3.11
N ALA A 56 8.87 11.08 3.91
CA ALA A 56 10.27 11.25 4.28
C ALA A 56 10.84 10.04 5.06
N ASN A 57 10.05 9.48 5.98
CA ASN A 57 10.50 8.37 6.84
C ASN A 57 10.15 6.98 6.32
N GLY A 58 9.12 6.88 5.47
CA GLY A 58 8.67 5.63 4.86
C GLY A 58 9.42 5.29 3.57
N ALA A 59 9.97 6.28 2.87
CA ALA A 59 10.72 6.07 1.63
C ALA A 59 11.87 5.05 1.77
N PRO A 60 12.73 5.08 2.82
CA PRO A 60 13.79 4.08 2.98
C PRO A 60 13.24 2.65 3.05
N TYR A 61 12.16 2.44 3.80
CA TYR A 61 11.51 1.12 3.89
C TYR A 61 10.89 0.71 2.56
N ALA A 62 10.19 1.63 1.89
CA ALA A 62 9.60 1.38 0.58
C ALA A 62 10.66 0.99 -0.47
N VAL A 63 11.84 1.63 -0.45
CA VAL A 63 12.98 1.25 -1.31
C VAL A 63 13.46 -0.16 -0.98
N VAL A 64 13.70 -0.47 0.30
CA VAL A 64 14.16 -1.79 0.73
C VAL A 64 13.18 -2.88 0.30
N VAL A 65 11.87 -2.66 0.48
CA VAL A 65 10.84 -3.62 0.09
C VAL A 65 10.75 -3.75 -1.43
N ALA A 66 10.75 -2.64 -2.17
CA ALA A 66 10.60 -2.66 -3.62
C ALA A 66 11.81 -3.33 -4.31
N VAL A 67 13.03 -2.98 -3.88
CA VAL A 67 14.28 -3.52 -4.43
C VAL A 67 14.55 -4.92 -3.89
N GLY A 68 14.37 -5.14 -2.59
CA GLY A 68 14.64 -6.43 -1.94
C GLY A 68 13.74 -7.57 -2.42
N THR A 69 12.60 -7.24 -3.05
CA THR A 69 11.69 -8.22 -3.65
C THR A 69 11.95 -8.46 -5.13
N LEU A 70 12.96 -7.82 -5.74
CA LEU A 70 13.37 -8.11 -7.12
C LEU A 70 13.66 -9.59 -7.38
N PRO A 71 14.33 -10.36 -6.49
CA PRO A 71 14.55 -11.79 -6.71
C PRO A 71 13.26 -12.58 -7.00
N LEU A 72 12.11 -12.14 -6.49
CA LEU A 72 10.81 -12.80 -6.74
C LEU A 72 10.34 -12.64 -8.18
N VAL A 73 10.70 -11.52 -8.82
CA VAL A 73 10.46 -11.26 -10.25
C VAL A 73 11.37 -12.15 -11.11
N TRP A 74 12.65 -12.29 -10.72
CA TRP A 74 13.61 -13.16 -11.43
C TRP A 74 13.30 -14.65 -11.32
N LEU A 75 12.58 -15.05 -10.27
CA LEU A 75 12.10 -16.41 -10.04
C LEU A 75 10.71 -16.66 -10.62
N ASP A 76 10.19 -15.75 -11.44
CA ASP A 76 8.86 -15.79 -12.07
C ASP A 76 7.73 -16.14 -11.08
N SER A 77 7.89 -15.72 -9.82
CA SER A 77 7.00 -16.15 -8.73
C SER A 77 5.82 -15.19 -8.58
N ALA A 78 6.10 -13.92 -8.27
CA ALA A 78 5.14 -12.83 -8.18
C ALA A 78 5.87 -11.48 -8.15
N GLY A 79 5.13 -10.38 -8.34
CA GLY A 79 5.65 -9.03 -8.20
C GLY A 79 4.53 -8.02 -7.95
N TYR A 80 4.92 -6.79 -7.61
CA TYR A 80 3.99 -5.67 -7.41
C TYR A 80 3.35 -5.21 -8.73
N ALA A 81 4.06 -5.40 -9.84
CA ALA A 81 3.69 -4.91 -11.15
C ALA A 81 2.56 -5.71 -11.81
N SER A 82 2.71 -7.02 -11.99
CA SER A 82 1.75 -7.79 -12.79
C SER A 82 1.91 -9.31 -12.68
N PRO A 83 0.83 -10.08 -12.82
CA PRO A 83 0.88 -11.51 -13.15
C PRO A 83 1.58 -11.80 -14.49
N GLU A 84 1.53 -10.86 -15.43
CA GLU A 84 2.06 -11.02 -16.81
C GLU A 84 3.59 -11.03 -16.85
N ALA A 85 4.25 -10.53 -15.79
CA ALA A 85 5.68 -10.70 -15.57
C ALA A 85 6.11 -12.17 -15.63
N ALA A 86 5.20 -13.10 -15.34
CA ALA A 86 5.45 -14.54 -15.35
C ALA A 86 5.16 -15.23 -16.70
N VAL A 87 4.66 -14.52 -17.74
CA VAL A 87 4.08 -15.19 -18.93
C VAL A 87 4.46 -14.56 -20.29
N GLY A 88 5.52 -13.75 -20.42
CA GLY A 88 5.80 -13.09 -21.71
C GLY A 88 7.25 -12.76 -22.06
N ASP A 89 7.50 -12.66 -23.37
CA ASP A 89 8.74 -12.22 -24.05
C ASP A 89 8.99 -10.70 -23.87
N THR A 90 8.78 -10.22 -22.65
CA THR A 90 8.96 -8.84 -22.22
C THR A 90 10.37 -8.66 -21.67
N SER A 91 10.98 -7.51 -21.95
CA SER A 91 12.27 -7.14 -21.36
C SER A 91 12.24 -7.31 -19.84
N ARG A 92 13.04 -8.26 -19.32
CA ARG A 92 13.17 -8.51 -17.87
C ARG A 92 13.52 -7.24 -17.10
N THR A 93 14.31 -6.36 -17.71
CA THR A 93 14.66 -5.05 -17.13
C THR A 93 13.43 -4.14 -17.00
N GLY A 94 12.56 -4.10 -18.01
CA GLY A 94 11.33 -3.31 -17.97
C GLY A 94 10.39 -3.76 -16.85
N VAL A 95 10.23 -5.08 -16.69
CA VAL A 95 9.42 -5.68 -15.63
C VAL A 95 10.01 -5.38 -14.25
N ALA A 96 11.33 -5.51 -14.09
CA ALA A 96 12.01 -5.18 -12.84
C ALA A 96 11.86 -3.71 -12.45
N VAL A 97 12.05 -2.79 -13.41
CA VAL A 97 11.85 -1.35 -13.18
C VAL A 97 10.41 -1.06 -12.80
N HIS A 98 9.44 -1.65 -13.50
CA HIS A 98 8.03 -1.45 -13.19
C HIS A 98 7.67 -1.98 -11.80
N HIS A 99 8.16 -3.18 -11.43
CA HIS A 99 8.00 -3.77 -10.10
C HIS A 99 8.54 -2.86 -9.00
N VAL A 100 9.75 -2.32 -9.17
CA VAL A 100 10.35 -1.41 -8.19
C VAL A 100 9.55 -0.12 -8.09
N ALA A 101 9.19 0.48 -9.22
CA ALA A 101 8.47 1.75 -9.24
C ALA A 101 7.09 1.64 -8.55
N VAL A 102 6.30 0.63 -8.90
CA VAL A 102 4.97 0.44 -8.30
C VAL A 102 5.06 -0.07 -6.87
N GLY A 103 6.01 -0.95 -6.55
CA GLY A 103 6.25 -1.42 -5.18
C GLY A 103 6.63 -0.27 -4.24
N PHE A 104 7.50 0.63 -4.69
CA PHE A 104 7.86 1.84 -3.96
C PHE A 104 6.63 2.73 -3.77
N GLY A 105 5.86 2.95 -4.83
CA GLY A 105 4.62 3.74 -4.78
C GLY A 105 3.59 3.17 -3.81
N TYR A 106 3.40 1.85 -3.78
CA TYR A 106 2.48 1.19 -2.86
C TYR A 106 2.96 1.27 -1.41
N GLY A 107 4.27 1.14 -1.17
CA GLY A 107 4.86 1.34 0.16
C GLY A 107 4.58 2.75 0.66
N LEU A 108 4.85 3.77 -0.15
CA LEU A 108 4.56 5.16 0.21
C LEU A 108 3.06 5.41 0.41
N ALA A 109 2.20 4.89 -0.47
CA ALA A 109 0.75 5.00 -0.33
C ALA A 109 0.29 4.38 0.99
N SER A 110 0.84 3.21 1.35
CA SER A 110 0.56 2.58 2.63
C SER A 110 0.97 3.47 3.80
N ALA A 111 2.22 3.94 3.82
CA ALA A 111 2.72 4.85 4.85
C ALA A 111 1.83 6.09 5.02
N CYS A 112 1.45 6.73 3.91
CA CYS A 112 0.56 7.90 3.93
C CYS A 112 -0.82 7.58 4.50
N VAL A 113 -1.48 6.51 4.03
CA VAL A 113 -2.81 6.11 4.54
C VAL A 113 -2.75 5.83 6.03
N GLY A 114 -1.74 5.09 6.47
CA GLY A 114 -1.55 4.82 7.89
C GLY A 114 -1.32 6.09 8.71
N SER A 115 -0.44 6.98 8.28
CA SER A 115 -0.17 8.25 8.98
C SER A 115 -1.39 9.18 9.03
N VAL A 116 -2.20 9.23 7.97
CA VAL A 116 -3.48 9.97 7.97
C VAL A 116 -4.44 9.39 9.01
N LEU A 117 -4.55 8.06 9.09
CA LEU A 117 -5.39 7.40 10.09
C LEU A 117 -4.84 7.55 11.51
N VAL A 118 -3.52 7.64 11.70
CA VAL A 118 -2.93 8.01 12.99
C VAL A 118 -3.33 9.43 13.38
N GLY A 119 -3.28 10.39 12.44
CA GLY A 119 -3.77 11.74 12.67
C GLY A 119 -5.25 11.75 13.08
N ALA A 120 -6.07 10.94 12.42
CA ALA A 120 -7.48 10.77 12.77
C ALA A 120 -7.70 10.16 14.17
N GLU A 121 -6.91 9.14 14.53
CA GLU A 121 -6.91 8.53 15.87
C GLU A 121 -6.60 9.58 16.95
N LEU A 122 -5.58 10.42 16.72
CA LEU A 122 -5.21 11.51 17.63
C LEU A 122 -6.30 12.60 17.73
N ALA A 123 -7.08 12.78 16.68
CA ALA A 123 -8.24 13.68 16.66
C ALA A 123 -9.51 13.07 17.28
N GLY A 124 -9.46 11.81 17.72
CA GLY A 124 -10.53 11.12 18.44
C GLY A 124 -11.36 10.15 17.60
N LEU A 125 -10.93 9.78 16.39
CA LEU A 125 -11.58 8.73 15.60
C LEU A 125 -11.45 7.38 16.35
N PRO A 126 -12.56 6.69 16.66
CA PRO A 126 -12.50 5.44 17.40
C PRO A 126 -11.98 4.32 16.50
N LEU A 127 -10.70 3.99 16.66
CA LEU A 127 -10.05 2.86 16.00
C LEU A 127 -9.86 1.66 16.95
N PRO A 128 -9.73 0.44 16.42
CA PRO A 128 -9.57 -0.75 17.25
C PRO A 128 -8.28 -0.69 18.08
N SER A 129 -8.37 -0.92 19.38
CA SER A 129 -7.22 -0.93 20.29
C SER A 129 -6.51 -2.28 20.34
N GLY A 130 -5.34 -2.32 21.01
CA GLY A 130 -4.57 -3.56 21.24
C GLY A 130 -3.39 -3.78 20.29
N PHE A 131 -3.06 -2.79 19.46
CA PHE A 131 -1.85 -2.81 18.63
C PHE A 131 -0.64 -2.22 19.37
N VAL A 132 0.55 -2.72 19.06
CA VAL A 132 1.84 -2.20 19.58
C VAL A 132 2.21 -0.85 18.93
N VAL A 133 1.62 -0.56 17.78
CA VAL A 133 1.71 0.71 17.06
C VAL A 133 0.34 1.40 17.10
N PRO A 134 0.25 2.71 16.81
CA PRO A 134 -1.04 3.38 16.65
C PRO A 134 -1.97 2.59 15.74
N SER A 135 -3.23 2.49 16.14
CA SER A 135 -4.26 1.70 15.47
C SER A 135 -4.43 2.14 14.01
N GLY A 136 -4.31 3.45 13.75
CA GLY A 136 -4.35 4.01 12.41
C GLY A 136 -3.24 3.49 11.49
N ALA A 137 -2.04 3.26 12.02
CA ALA A 137 -0.94 2.67 11.27
C ALA A 137 -1.26 1.21 10.90
N ALA A 138 -1.76 0.42 11.85
CA ALA A 138 -2.15 -0.97 11.61
C ALA A 138 -3.29 -1.08 10.58
N VAL A 139 -4.36 -0.31 10.77
CA VAL A 139 -5.52 -0.30 9.86
C VAL A 139 -5.12 0.17 8.47
N GLY A 140 -4.37 1.26 8.35
CA GLY A 140 -3.94 1.77 7.04
C GLY A 140 -3.03 0.80 6.29
N GLY A 141 -2.15 0.10 7.01
CA GLY A 141 -1.31 -0.96 6.46
C GLY A 141 -2.15 -2.13 5.94
N LEU A 142 -3.05 -2.64 6.77
CA LEU A 142 -3.93 -3.76 6.41
C LEU A 142 -4.85 -3.41 5.23
N LEU A 143 -5.35 -2.18 5.15
CA LEU A 143 -6.17 -1.72 4.03
C LEU A 143 -5.40 -1.80 2.70
N ILE A 144 -4.17 -1.30 2.67
CA ILE A 144 -3.38 -1.26 1.42
C ILE A 144 -2.82 -2.65 1.08
N GLY A 145 -2.25 -3.36 2.06
CA GLY A 145 -1.77 -4.72 1.86
C GLY A 145 -2.89 -5.69 1.46
N GLY A 146 -4.05 -5.59 2.12
CA GLY A 146 -5.23 -6.40 1.81
C GLY A 146 -5.83 -6.07 0.44
N ALA A 147 -5.90 -4.79 0.07
CA ALA A 147 -6.32 -4.36 -1.26
C ALA A 147 -5.38 -4.91 -2.35
N PHE A 148 -4.07 -4.81 -2.13
CA PHE A 148 -3.06 -5.40 -3.02
C PHE A 148 -3.30 -6.90 -3.20
N VAL A 149 -3.34 -7.68 -2.12
CA VAL A 149 -3.51 -9.14 -2.19
C VAL A 149 -4.79 -9.50 -2.92
N SER A 150 -5.90 -8.86 -2.56
CA SER A 150 -7.23 -9.16 -3.13
C SER A 150 -7.28 -8.89 -4.63
N LEU A 151 -6.81 -7.71 -5.05
CA LEU A 151 -6.82 -7.29 -6.45
C LEU A 151 -5.80 -8.08 -7.26
N GLN A 152 -4.62 -8.35 -6.70
CA GLN A 152 -3.59 -9.14 -7.37
C GLN A 152 -4.07 -10.58 -7.59
N SER A 153 -4.70 -11.21 -6.61
CA SER A 153 -5.34 -12.53 -6.76
C SER A 153 -6.50 -12.51 -7.77
N TRP A 154 -7.26 -11.40 -7.85
CA TRP A 154 -8.26 -11.23 -8.90
C TRP A 154 -7.66 -11.09 -10.30
N ARG A 155 -6.52 -10.38 -10.44
CA ARG A 155 -5.79 -10.26 -11.72
C ARG A 155 -5.29 -11.60 -12.21
N TYR A 156 -4.68 -12.43 -11.34
CA TYR A 156 -4.24 -13.78 -11.71
C TYR A 156 -5.38 -14.60 -12.33
N ARG A 157 -6.56 -14.61 -11.67
CA ARG A 157 -7.76 -15.30 -12.18
C ARG A 157 -8.28 -14.72 -13.49
N THR A 158 -8.31 -13.40 -13.62
CA THR A 158 -8.88 -12.70 -14.79
C THR A 158 -7.99 -12.85 -16.03
N LEU A 159 -6.67 -12.89 -15.85
CA LEU A 159 -5.69 -13.01 -16.93
C LEU A 159 -5.36 -14.48 -17.28
N GLY A 160 -6.06 -15.44 -16.67
CA GLY A 160 -5.85 -16.87 -16.92
C GLY A 160 -4.50 -17.41 -16.42
N THR A 161 -3.80 -16.67 -15.55
CA THR A 161 -2.54 -17.09 -14.96
C THR A 161 -2.81 -17.98 -13.75
N ALA A 162 -2.24 -19.19 -13.72
CA ALA A 162 -2.43 -20.11 -12.60
C ALA A 162 -1.91 -19.51 -11.30
N LEU A 163 -2.77 -19.47 -10.28
CA LEU A 163 -2.39 -19.07 -8.92
C LEU A 163 -2.04 -20.33 -8.12
N ASP A 164 -0.80 -20.79 -8.26
CA ASP A 164 -0.31 -21.88 -7.41
C ASP A 164 -0.09 -21.39 -5.96
N TRP A 165 0.16 -22.33 -5.04
CA TRP A 165 0.34 -22.02 -3.62
C TRP A 165 1.57 -21.12 -3.37
N ARG A 166 2.59 -21.21 -4.23
CA ARG A 166 3.83 -20.44 -4.11
C ARG A 166 3.60 -18.99 -4.52
N THR A 167 2.96 -18.74 -5.65
CA THR A 167 2.55 -17.40 -6.11
C THR A 167 1.55 -16.77 -5.15
N ALA A 168 0.60 -17.55 -4.62
CA ALA A 168 -0.33 -17.09 -3.58
C ALA A 168 0.44 -16.65 -2.32
N GLY A 169 1.30 -17.52 -1.78
CA GLY A 169 2.13 -17.22 -0.62
C GLY A 169 3.04 -16.00 -0.83
N THR A 170 3.64 -15.89 -2.02
CA THR A 170 4.48 -14.75 -2.39
C THR A 170 3.67 -13.45 -2.47
N THR A 171 2.48 -13.49 -3.07
CA THR A 171 1.57 -12.33 -3.16
C THR A 171 1.13 -11.89 -1.77
N VAL A 172 0.78 -12.83 -0.88
CA VAL A 172 0.47 -12.52 0.52
C VAL A 172 1.68 -11.90 1.23
N GLY A 173 2.87 -12.47 1.04
CA GLY A 173 4.12 -11.92 1.61
C GLY A 173 4.40 -10.49 1.16
N LEU A 174 4.23 -10.19 -0.13
CA LEU A 174 4.31 -8.82 -0.67
C LEU A 174 3.26 -7.90 -0.01
N GLY A 175 2.02 -8.36 0.14
CA GLY A 175 0.97 -7.62 0.85
C GLY A 175 1.30 -7.33 2.30
N VAL A 176 1.90 -8.30 3.02
CA VAL A 176 2.37 -8.12 4.40
C VAL A 176 3.48 -7.08 4.47
N LEU A 177 4.45 -7.12 3.55
CA LEU A 177 5.50 -6.09 3.48
C LEU A 177 4.92 -4.69 3.27
N LEU A 178 3.89 -4.54 2.42
CA LEU A 178 3.18 -3.27 2.30
C LEU A 178 2.48 -2.88 3.61
N ALA A 179 1.79 -3.83 4.26
CA ALA A 179 1.05 -3.58 5.49
C ALA A 179 1.94 -3.17 6.68
N LEU A 180 3.22 -3.54 6.68
CA LEU A 180 4.19 -3.13 7.70
C LEU A 180 4.70 -1.70 7.47
N SER A 181 4.50 -1.12 6.30
CA SER A 181 5.08 0.19 5.95
C SER A 181 4.69 1.32 6.92
N PRO A 182 3.42 1.48 7.35
CA PRO A 182 3.06 2.52 8.31
C PRO A 182 3.70 2.34 9.68
N ALA A 183 3.79 1.10 10.15
CA ALA A 183 4.41 0.77 11.44
C ALA A 183 5.90 1.14 11.44
N VAL A 184 6.63 0.75 10.39
CA VAL A 184 8.05 1.11 10.24
C VAL A 184 8.23 2.63 10.11
N THR A 185 7.36 3.28 9.35
CA THR A 185 7.35 4.74 9.20
C THR A 185 7.16 5.42 10.55
N TYR A 186 6.16 4.98 11.33
CA TYR A 186 5.90 5.48 12.68
C TYR A 186 7.10 5.27 13.61
N TRP A 187 7.76 4.11 13.58
CA TRP A 187 8.96 3.90 14.40
C TRP A 187 10.10 4.83 14.04
N GLN A 188 10.27 5.15 12.75
CA GLN A 188 11.34 6.03 12.29
C GLN A 188 11.16 7.49 12.75
N PHE A 189 9.93 8.00 12.84
CA PHE A 189 9.71 9.38 13.32
C PHE A 189 9.20 9.46 14.77
N GLY A 190 8.22 8.63 15.17
CA GLY A 190 7.66 8.59 16.53
C GLY A 190 8.65 8.05 17.56
N GLY A 191 9.46 7.05 17.19
CA GLY A 191 10.55 6.56 18.04
C GLY A 191 11.69 7.57 18.24
N ARG A 192 11.86 8.50 17.30
CA ARG A 192 12.82 9.63 17.40
C ARG A 192 12.27 10.83 18.18
N LEU A 193 10.96 10.93 18.31
CA LEU A 193 10.28 12.01 19.04
C LEU A 193 10.01 11.66 20.52
N GLY A 194 10.58 10.55 21.01
CA GLY A 194 10.57 10.21 22.43
C GLY A 194 9.40 9.37 22.91
N GLY A 195 8.59 8.80 22.00
CA GLY A 195 7.32 8.17 22.39
C GLY A 195 6.34 9.22 22.90
N LEU A 196 5.15 9.28 22.33
CA LEU A 196 4.06 9.97 23.00
C LEU A 196 3.69 9.19 24.28
#